data_AF-A0A7S4UMV6-F1
#
_entry.id   AF-A0A7S4UMV6-F1
#
_cell.length_a   1.000
_cell.length_b   1.000
_cell.length_c   1.000
_cell.angle_alpha   90.00
_cell.angle_beta   90.00
_cell.angle_gamma   90.00
#
_symmetry.space_group_name_H-M   'P 1'
#
loop_
_entity.id
_entity.type
_entity.pdbx_description
1 polymer ?
#
loop_
_entity_poly.entity_id
_entity_poly.type
_entity_poly.pdbx_seq_one_letter_code
_entity_poly.pdbx_strand_id
1 'polypeptide(L)'
;LHVIDQILLRSNMQVAGPEQNSLSLEGSKFVLSDLLDEVVEILSLKVKESGVCLIMQVDPSILQATFSGDMYQLRLVFLSLVDNAVTFSKRDKDRAFALLRVKALSPPIEGKPCPISFEISDNGI
;
A
#
# COMPACT_ATOMS: atom_id res chain seq x y z
N LEU A 1 -16.68 10.77 13.11
CA LEU A 1 -15.80 9.77 12.49
C LEU A 1 -16.40 8.39 12.79
N HIS A 2 -17.29 7.89 11.95
CA HIS A 2 -17.53 6.46 11.92
C HIS A 2 -16.51 5.91 10.93
N VAL A 3 -15.57 5.08 11.39
CA VAL A 3 -14.68 4.33 10.52
C VAL A 3 -15.42 3.04 10.24
N ILE A 4 -15.91 2.89 9.03
CA ILE A 4 -16.49 1.64 8.58
C ILE A 4 -15.48 1.09 7.59
N ASP A 5 -15.24 -0.19 7.73
CA ASP A 5 -14.30 -0.99 6.95
C ASP A 5 -12.82 -0.59 7.10
N GLN A 6 -12.24 -1.01 8.23
CA GLN A 6 -10.79 -1.14 8.37
C GLN A 6 -10.37 -2.54 7.91
N ILE A 7 -9.73 -2.64 6.74
CA ILE A 7 -9.11 -3.89 6.30
C ILE A 7 -7.61 -3.80 6.57
N LEU A 8 -7.12 -4.67 7.46
CA LEU A 8 -5.70 -4.76 7.83
C LEU A 8 -5.07 -5.98 7.16
N LEU A 9 -4.10 -5.74 6.28
CA LEU A 9 -3.26 -6.80 5.71
C LEU A 9 -1.83 -6.64 6.18
N ARG A 10 -1.19 -7.77 6.47
CA ARG A 10 0.21 -7.84 6.90
C ARG A 10 1.00 -8.62 5.87
N SER A 11 2.06 -8.00 5.36
CA SER A 11 3.00 -8.67 4.46
C SER A 11 4.37 -8.74 5.12
N ASN A 12 5.00 -9.90 5.00
CA ASN A 12 6.37 -10.12 5.46
C ASN A 12 7.31 -9.89 4.27
N MET A 13 7.90 -8.71 4.19
CA MET A 13 8.96 -8.38 3.23
C MET A 13 10.31 -8.35 3.95
N GLN A 14 11.41 -8.46 3.22
CA GLN A 14 12.76 -8.30 3.78
C GLN A 14 13.41 -7.05 3.19
N VAL A 15 14.09 -6.26 4.02
CA VAL A 15 14.85 -5.08 3.53
C VAL A 15 16.10 -5.57 2.80
N ALA A 16 16.26 -5.15 1.55
CA ALA A 16 17.39 -5.49 0.70
C ALA A 16 18.46 -4.39 0.76
N GLY A 17 19.73 -4.80 0.75
CA GLY A 17 20.87 -3.89 0.67
C GLY A 17 21.07 -3.27 -0.71
N PRO A 18 21.85 -2.17 -0.80
CA PRO A 18 22.24 -1.57 -2.07
C PRO A 18 23.13 -2.54 -2.86
N GLU A 19 22.56 -3.08 -3.93
CA GLU A 19 23.20 -3.83 -5.02
C GLU A 19 24.51 -4.55 -4.69
N GLN A 20 24.41 -5.62 -3.90
CA GLN A 20 25.33 -6.74 -4.07
C GLN A 20 24.59 -7.87 -4.80
N ASN A 21 25.31 -8.45 -5.75
CA ASN A 21 25.00 -9.62 -6.55
C ASN A 21 24.82 -10.86 -5.66
N SER A 22 23.86 -10.86 -4.74
CA SER A 22 23.56 -11.96 -3.84
C SER A 22 22.36 -12.74 -4.40
N LEU A 23 22.72 -13.65 -5.31
CA LEU A 23 21.92 -14.76 -5.78
C LEU A 23 21.39 -15.59 -4.59
N SER A 24 20.23 -15.26 -3.99
CA SER A 24 19.45 -16.17 -3.11
C SER A 24 18.31 -15.52 -2.31
N LEU A 25 17.57 -14.57 -2.88
CA LEU A 25 16.28 -14.18 -2.30
C LEU A 25 15.20 -14.45 -3.34
N GLU A 26 14.28 -15.37 -3.04
CA GLU A 26 13.22 -15.88 -3.93
C GLU A 26 12.14 -14.84 -4.32
N GLY A 27 12.47 -13.55 -4.36
CA GLY A 27 11.55 -12.47 -4.70
C GLY A 27 12.21 -11.39 -5.53
N SER A 28 11.41 -10.71 -6.36
CA SER A 28 11.87 -9.53 -7.08
C SER A 28 12.24 -8.43 -6.08
N LYS A 29 13.39 -7.78 -6.30
CA LYS A 29 13.73 -6.56 -5.58
C LYS A 29 12.90 -5.41 -6.14
N PHE A 30 12.35 -4.57 -5.27
CA PHE A 30 11.61 -3.38 -5.67
C PHE A 30 11.75 -2.28 -4.62
N VAL A 31 11.63 -1.02 -5.04
CA VAL A 31 11.51 0.11 -4.13
C VAL A 31 10.03 0.34 -3.83
N LEU A 32 9.69 0.59 -2.56
CA LEU A 32 8.29 0.75 -2.17
C LEU A 32 7.63 1.95 -2.88
N SER A 33 8.35 3.06 -3.09
CA SER A 33 7.85 4.22 -3.83
C SER A 33 7.36 3.84 -5.23
N ASP A 34 8.13 3.04 -5.97
CA ASP A 34 7.82 2.72 -7.36
C ASP A 34 6.53 1.88 -7.46
N LEU A 35 6.35 0.94 -6.51
CA LEU A 35 5.12 0.17 -6.39
C LEU A 35 3.92 1.08 -6.07
N LEU A 36 4.10 2.01 -5.15
CA LEU A 36 3.03 2.94 -4.75
C LEU A 36 2.67 3.90 -5.88
N ASP A 37 3.65 4.37 -6.65
CA ASP A 37 3.43 5.24 -7.82
C ASP A 37 2.64 4.50 -8.91
N GLU A 38 2.99 3.24 -9.21
CA GLU A 38 2.25 2.40 -10.17
C GLU A 38 0.79 2.19 -9.70
N VAL A 39 0.62 1.88 -8.41
CA VAL A 39 -0.71 1.72 -7.80
C VAL A 39 -1.52 3.01 -7.88
N VAL A 40 -0.91 4.16 -7.55
CA VAL A 40 -1.57 5.48 -7.60
C VAL A 40 -1.97 5.83 -9.04
N GLU A 41 -1.12 5.56 -10.02
CA GLU A 41 -1.42 5.83 -11.44
C GLU A 41 -2.68 5.08 -11.89
N ILE A 42 -2.75 3.77 -11.63
CA ILE A 42 -3.90 2.92 -11.96
C ILE A 42 -5.16 3.43 -11.25
N LEU A 43 -5.05 3.78 -9.97
CA LEU A 43 -6.18 4.17 -9.15
C LEU A 43 -6.66 5.59 -9.44
N SER A 44 -5.78 6.50 -9.86
CA SER A 44 -6.10 7.90 -10.15
C SER A 44 -7.24 8.03 -11.16
N LEU A 45 -7.23 7.18 -12.20
CA LEU A 45 -8.28 7.10 -13.22
C LEU A 45 -9.63 6.74 -12.59
N LYS A 46 -9.66 5.70 -11.75
CA LYS A 46 -10.86 5.18 -11.11
C LYS A 46 -11.43 6.12 -10.05
N VAL A 47 -10.56 6.74 -9.27
CA VAL A 47 -10.88 7.73 -8.23
C VAL A 47 -11.49 8.99 -8.87
N LYS A 48 -10.92 9.46 -9.99
CA LYS A 48 -11.45 10.59 -10.76
C LYS A 48 -12.87 10.37 -11.27
N GLU A 49 -13.19 9.17 -11.75
CA GLU A 49 -14.53 8.83 -12.26
C GLU A 49 -15.56 8.62 -11.14
N SER A 50 -15.11 8.20 -9.96
CA SER A 50 -16.00 7.89 -8.83
C SER A 50 -16.36 9.09 -7.95
N GLY A 51 -15.57 10.17 -7.98
CA GLY A 51 -15.71 11.34 -7.11
C GLY A 51 -15.18 11.12 -5.69
N VAL A 52 -14.55 9.97 -5.42
CA VAL A 52 -13.90 9.67 -4.13
C VAL A 52 -12.56 10.40 -4.07
N CYS A 53 -12.14 10.87 -2.91
CA CYS A 53 -10.77 11.35 -2.68
C CYS A 53 -9.91 10.22 -2.10
N LEU A 54 -8.85 9.81 -2.79
CA LEU A 54 -7.87 8.86 -2.25
C LEU A 54 -6.72 9.61 -1.58
N ILE A 55 -6.50 9.34 -0.30
CA ILE A 55 -5.41 9.89 0.51
C ILE A 55 -4.47 8.74 0.86
N MET A 56 -3.17 8.92 0.62
CA MET A 56 -2.15 7.94 0.98
C MET A 56 -1.23 8.50 2.07
N GLN A 57 -1.06 7.76 3.15
CA GLN A 57 -0.16 8.06 4.26
C GLN A 57 0.87 6.96 4.38
N VAL A 58 2.11 7.25 3.97
CA VAL A 58 3.21 6.30 3.96
C VAL A 58 4.21 6.68 5.04
N ASP A 59 4.69 5.69 5.78
CA ASP A 59 5.81 5.86 6.71
C ASP A 59 7.09 6.23 5.92
N PRO A 60 7.68 7.40 6.16
CA PRO A 60 8.82 7.88 5.38
C PRO A 60 10.07 7.00 5.58
N SER A 61 10.15 6.23 6.68
CA SER A 61 11.29 5.34 6.94
C SER A 61 11.40 4.18 5.96
N ILE A 62 10.29 3.81 5.29
CA ILE A 62 10.23 2.69 4.34
C ILE A 62 9.98 3.13 2.90
N LEU A 63 9.68 4.41 2.66
CA LEU A 63 9.30 4.92 1.34
C LEU A 63 10.39 4.67 0.29
N GLN A 64 11.66 4.90 0.66
CA GLN A 64 12.84 4.72 -0.21
C GLN A 64 13.57 3.40 0.05
N ALA A 65 13.01 2.52 0.88
CA ALA A 65 13.64 1.24 1.18
C ALA A 65 13.41 0.25 0.03
N THR A 66 14.47 -0.49 -0.32
CA THR A 66 14.37 -1.62 -1.23
C THR A 66 13.91 -2.84 -0.45
N PHE A 67 12.89 -3.53 -0.94
CA PHE A 67 12.39 -4.77 -0.38
C PHE A 67 12.64 -5.94 -1.33
N SER A 68 12.81 -7.12 -0.76
CA SER A 68 12.73 -8.39 -1.46
C SER A 68 11.42 -9.07 -1.08
N GLY A 69 10.60 -9.42 -2.08
CA GLY A 69 9.31 -10.07 -1.89
C GLY A 69 8.51 -10.22 -3.19
N ASP A 70 7.26 -10.65 -3.06
CA ASP A 70 6.34 -10.76 -4.19
C ASP A 70 5.63 -9.40 -4.45
N MET A 71 6.27 -8.57 -5.28
CA MET A 71 5.72 -7.27 -5.72
C MET A 71 4.35 -7.43 -6.40
N TYR A 72 4.13 -8.52 -7.13
CA TYR A 72 2.88 -8.77 -7.85
C TYR A 72 1.72 -8.99 -6.87
N GLN A 73 1.94 -9.81 -5.83
CA GLN A 73 0.93 -10.01 -4.78
C GLN A 73 0.64 -8.71 -4.02
N LEU A 74 1.66 -7.91 -3.70
CA LEU A 74 1.45 -6.62 -3.04
C LEU A 74 0.61 -5.68 -3.90
N ARG A 75 0.91 -5.58 -5.20
CA ARG A 75 0.11 -4.78 -6.14
C ARG A 75 -1.34 -5.24 -6.16
N LEU A 76 -1.60 -6.55 -6.27
CA LEU A 76 -2.97 -7.08 -6.25
C LEU A 76 -3.70 -6.75 -4.94
N VAL A 77 -3.01 -6.84 -3.81
CA VAL A 77 -3.55 -6.44 -2.51
C VAL A 77 -3.94 -4.96 -2.50
N PHE A 78 -3.05 -4.06 -2.95
CA PHE A 78 -3.35 -2.63 -3.01
C PHE A 78 -4.56 -2.32 -3.89
N LEU A 79 -4.61 -2.90 -5.09
CA LEU A 79 -5.72 -2.72 -6.01
C LEU A 79 -7.04 -3.19 -5.39
N SER A 80 -7.03 -4.36 -4.73
CA SER A 80 -8.22 -4.89 -4.06
C SER A 80 -8.70 -4.00 -2.91
N LEU A 81 -7.78 -3.50 -2.07
CA LEU A 81 -8.14 -2.63 -0.96
C LEU A 81 -8.81 -1.35 -1.47
N VAL A 82 -8.19 -0.67 -2.43
CA VAL A 82 -8.73 0.60 -2.93
C VAL A 82 -10.02 0.38 -3.73
N ASP A 83 -10.15 -0.73 -4.46
CA ASP A 83 -11.41 -1.05 -5.14
C ASP A 83 -12.57 -1.20 -4.15
N ASN A 84 -12.31 -1.89 -3.02
CA ASN A 84 -13.28 -1.99 -1.94
C ASN A 84 -13.65 -0.61 -1.41
N ALA A 85 -12.66 0.21 -1.04
CA ALA A 85 -12.93 1.54 -0.49
C ALA A 85 -13.71 2.43 -1.48
N VAL A 86 -13.34 2.47 -2.76
CA VAL A 86 -14.08 3.23 -3.79
C VAL A 86 -15.50 2.70 -3.97
N THR A 87 -15.72 1.39 -3.84
CA THR A 87 -17.05 0.78 -3.95
C THR A 87 -17.94 1.16 -2.76
N PHE A 88 -17.40 1.13 -1.54
CA PHE A 88 -18.17 1.37 -0.30
C PHE A 88 -18.29 2.86 0.08
N SER A 89 -17.41 3.75 -0.43
CA SER A 89 -17.47 5.20 -0.16
C SER A 89 -18.62 5.96 -0.84
N LYS A 90 -19.50 5.31 -1.62
CA LYS A 90 -20.40 5.95 -2.61
C LYS A 90 -21.66 6.65 -2.07
N ARG A 91 -21.96 6.64 -0.76
CA ARG A 91 -23.23 7.23 -0.27
C ARG A 91 -23.27 8.76 -0.29
N ASP A 92 -22.13 9.44 -0.24
CA ASP A 92 -22.07 10.91 -0.29
C ASP A 92 -20.88 11.34 -1.17
N LYS A 93 -21.10 11.40 -2.49
CA LYS A 93 -20.06 11.66 -3.50
C LYS A 93 -19.28 12.96 -3.26
N ASP A 94 -19.89 13.93 -2.60
CA ASP A 94 -19.27 15.23 -2.37
C ASP A 94 -18.29 15.22 -1.18
N ARG A 95 -18.27 14.13 -0.39
CA ARG A 95 -17.41 13.99 0.80
C ARG A 95 -16.72 12.63 0.92
N ALA A 96 -16.88 11.76 -0.08
CA ALA A 96 -16.32 10.42 -0.08
C ALA A 96 -14.79 10.44 -0.05
N PHE A 97 -14.17 9.74 0.89
CA PHE A 97 -12.72 9.56 0.92
C PHE A 97 -12.32 8.15 1.32
N ALA A 98 -11.19 7.72 0.77
CA ALA A 98 -10.48 6.50 1.16
C ALA A 98 -9.07 6.89 1.63
N LEU A 99 -8.68 6.42 2.80
CA LEU A 99 -7.36 6.65 3.39
C LEU A 99 -6.58 5.34 3.43
N LEU A 100 -5.53 5.24 2.63
CA LEU A 100 -4.57 4.13 2.66
C LEU A 100 -3.38 4.50 3.54
N ARG A 101 -3.17 3.77 4.63
CA ARG A 101 -1.99 3.88 5.49
C ARG A 101 -1.05 2.71 5.25
N VAL A 102 0.22 3.03 5.02
CA VAL A 102 1.32 2.08 4.84
C VAL A 102 2.34 2.32 5.95
N LYS A 103 2.53 1.36 6.84
CA LYS A 103 3.41 1.52 8.00
C LYS A 103 4.33 0.32 8.20
N ALA A 104 5.58 0.59 8.57
CA ALA A 104 6.45 -0.43 9.09
C ALA A 104 6.00 -0.83 10.50
N LEU A 105 5.88 -2.13 10.77
CA LEU A 105 5.60 -2.63 12.12
C LEU A 105 6.89 -2.84 12.94
N SER A 106 8.04 -2.80 12.28
CA SER A 106 9.37 -2.83 12.88
C SER A 106 10.31 -1.93 12.07
N PRO A 107 11.39 -1.42 12.67
CA PRO A 107 12.38 -0.64 11.94
C PRO A 107 12.92 -1.41 10.71
N PRO A 108 13.11 -0.75 9.56
CA PRO A 108 13.70 -1.38 8.39
C PRO A 108 15.18 -1.64 8.64
N ILE A 109 15.52 -2.92 8.86
CA ILE A 109 16.90 -3.37 9.09
C ILE A 109 17.28 -4.29 7.94
N GLU A 110 18.41 -4.01 7.29
CA GLU A 110 18.93 -4.81 6.18
C GLU A 110 19.03 -6.30 6.53
N GLY A 111 18.57 -7.15 5.61
CA GLY A 111 18.59 -8.60 5.78
C GLY A 111 17.57 -9.13 6.81
N LYS A 112 16.78 -8.27 7.44
CA LYS A 112 15.72 -8.69 8.39
C LYS A 112 14.33 -8.56 7.78
N PRO A 113 13.40 -9.46 8.17
CA PRO A 113 11.99 -9.25 7.88
C PRO A 113 11.52 -7.92 8.47
N CYS A 114 10.84 -7.15 7.66
CA CYS A 114 10.17 -5.91 8.01
C CYS A 114 8.69 -6.09 7.69
N PRO A 115 7.86 -6.49 8.66
CA PRO A 115 6.43 -6.61 8.44
C PRO A 115 5.85 -5.23 8.15
N ILE A 116 5.12 -5.12 7.05
CA ILE A 116 4.44 -3.89 6.65
C ILE A 116 2.94 -4.08 6.83
N SER A 117 2.32 -3.07 7.42
CA SER A 117 0.89 -2.95 7.61
C SER A 117 0.30 -2.10 6.50
N PHE A 118 -0.71 -2.65 5.84
CA PHE A 118 -1.58 -1.94 4.92
C PHE A 118 -2.95 -1.83 5.55
N GLU A 119 -3.40 -0.60 5.75
CA GLU A 119 -4.68 -0.29 6.37
C GLU A 119 -5.43 0.66 5.43
N ILE A 120 -6.62 0.26 4.99
CA ILE A 120 -7.53 1.19 4.33
C ILE A 120 -8.65 1.58 5.29
N SER A 121 -9.07 2.83 5.24
CA SER A 121 -10.22 3.35 5.98
C SER A 121 -11.01 4.25 5.06
N ASP A 122 -12.31 4.04 4.95
CA ASP A 122 -13.20 4.96 4.26
C ASP A 122 -14.26 5.54 5.20
N ASN A 123 -15.05 6.47 4.65
CA ASN A 123 -16.15 7.12 5.38
C ASN A 123 -17.54 6.67 4.93
N GLY A 124 -17.64 5.56 4.18
CA GLY A 124 -18.89 4.99 3.71
C GLY A 124 -19.53 4.00 4.68
N ILE A 125 -20.85 3.81 4.60
CA ILE A 125 -21.64 2.57 4.88
C ILE A 125 -22.67 2.53 3.78
#